data_AF-Q5XWJ7-F1
#
_entry.id   AF-Q5XWJ7-F1
#
_cell.length_a   1.000
_cell.length_b   1.000
_cell.length_c   1.000
_cell.angle_alpha   90.00
_cell.angle_beta   90.00
_cell.angle_gamma   90.00
#
_symmetry.space_group_name_H-M   'P 1'
#
loop_
_entity.id
_entity.type
_entity.pdbx_description
1 polymer ?
#
loop_
_entity_poly.entity_id
_entity_poly.type
_entity_poly.pdbx_seq_one_letter_code
_entity_poly.pdbx_strand_id
1 'polypeptide(L)'
;RRVSASVLLIALSLHRGAPMLPPAAAQREDNYPPPGNLKMAKPLHDACVEKTGVIEAAIKEFSEGEIHEDENLKCYMNCFFHEIEVVDDKGDVHLEKLFATVPLPMRDNLIEMSKGCVHPEGDTLCH
;
A
#
# COMPACT_ATOMS: atom_id res chain seq x y z
N ARG A 1 -11.16 25.57 -55.91
CA ARG A 1 -9.93 24.73 -55.88
C ARG A 1 -10.08 23.76 -54.73
N ARG A 2 -10.33 22.48 -55.01
CA ARG A 2 -10.49 21.43 -54.00
C ARG A 2 -9.10 20.98 -53.58
N VAL A 3 -8.72 21.20 -52.32
CA VAL A 3 -7.48 20.64 -51.78
C VAL A 3 -7.77 19.19 -51.37
N SER A 4 -6.88 18.31 -51.84
CA SER A 4 -6.98 16.86 -51.86
C SER A 4 -6.94 16.23 -50.46
N ALA A 5 -7.85 15.29 -50.21
CA ALA A 5 -8.07 14.60 -48.94
C ALA A 5 -7.08 13.44 -48.67
N SER A 6 -5.78 13.63 -48.91
CA SER A 6 -4.82 12.51 -48.89
C SER A 6 -3.56 12.70 -48.04
N VAL A 7 -3.54 13.64 -47.10
CA VAL A 7 -2.40 13.78 -46.17
C VAL A 7 -2.89 13.88 -44.73
N LEU A 8 -3.51 12.81 -44.22
CA LEU A 8 -3.88 12.68 -42.81
C LEU A 8 -3.81 11.21 -42.35
N LEU A 9 -2.77 10.49 -42.78
CA LEU A 9 -2.61 9.05 -42.48
C LEU A 9 -1.33 8.66 -41.72
N ILE A 10 -0.53 9.60 -41.19
CA ILE A 10 0.68 9.20 -40.44
C ILE A 10 0.87 10.07 -39.19
N ALA A 11 0.14 9.75 -38.12
CA ALA A 11 0.54 10.13 -36.75
C ALA A 11 -0.14 9.29 -35.63
N LEU A 12 -0.77 8.15 -35.93
CA LEU A 12 -1.45 7.33 -34.92
C LEU A 12 -0.54 6.26 -34.26
N SER A 13 0.72 6.16 -34.65
CA SER A 13 1.60 5.04 -34.24
C SER A 13 2.54 5.32 -33.05
N LEU A 14 2.34 6.40 -32.30
CA LEU A 14 3.17 6.76 -31.14
C LEU A 14 2.52 6.52 -29.77
N HIS A 15 1.32 5.94 -29.72
CA HIS A 15 0.82 5.35 -28.49
C HIS A 15 1.39 3.93 -28.34
N ARG A 16 2.73 3.85 -28.21
CA ARG A 16 3.31 2.76 -27.42
C ARG A 16 2.67 2.93 -26.05
N GLY A 17 1.71 2.08 -25.72
CA GLY A 17 1.11 2.05 -24.40
C GLY A 17 2.24 2.09 -23.40
N ALA A 18 2.28 3.16 -22.59
CA ALA A 18 3.11 3.13 -21.40
C ALA A 18 2.76 1.83 -20.68
N PRO A 19 3.76 1.04 -20.22
CA PRO A 19 3.44 -0.05 -19.33
C PRO A 19 2.61 0.57 -18.20
N MET A 20 1.35 0.14 -18.07
CA MET A 20 0.55 0.52 -16.92
C MET A 20 1.25 -0.15 -15.74
N LEU A 21 2.09 0.63 -15.06
CA LEU A 21 2.61 0.24 -13.77
C LEU A 21 1.39 -0.04 -12.88
N PRO A 22 1.40 -1.14 -12.10
CA PRO A 22 0.35 -1.36 -11.12
C PRO A 22 0.21 -0.10 -10.26
N PRO A 23 -1.01 0.26 -9.81
CA PRO A 23 -1.25 1.45 -9.00
C PRO A 23 -0.29 1.56 -7.81
N ALA A 24 0.09 0.43 -7.20
CA ALA A 24 1.04 0.39 -6.08
C ALA A 24 2.49 0.75 -6.46
N ALA A 25 2.98 0.34 -7.63
CA ALA A 25 4.34 0.66 -8.10
C ALA A 25 4.45 2.09 -8.62
N ALA A 26 3.37 2.67 -9.13
CA ALA A 26 3.36 4.02 -9.69
C ALA A 26 3.45 5.15 -8.63
N GLN A 27 3.44 4.83 -7.33
CA GLN A 27 3.24 5.80 -6.25
C GLN A 27 4.43 6.07 -5.31
N ARG A 28 5.56 5.34 -5.40
CA ARG A 28 6.68 5.55 -4.48
C ARG A 28 7.78 6.42 -5.10
N GLU A 29 8.06 7.56 -4.49
CA GLU A 29 9.24 8.38 -4.82
C GLU A 29 10.54 7.65 -4.43
N ASP A 30 11.68 7.99 -5.07
CA ASP A 30 12.96 7.29 -4.90
C ASP A 30 13.45 7.17 -3.43
N ASN A 31 13.03 8.08 -2.55
CA ASN A 31 13.41 8.11 -1.12
C ASN A 31 12.26 7.75 -0.16
N TYR A 32 11.14 7.25 -0.69
CA TYR A 32 9.98 6.84 0.10
C TYR A 32 9.69 5.35 -0.07
N PRO A 33 9.53 4.57 1.02
CA PRO A 33 9.57 4.98 2.42
C PRO A 33 10.98 5.41 2.89
N PRO A 34 11.09 6.33 3.88
CA PRO A 34 12.39 6.73 4.41
C PRO A 34 13.20 5.51 4.89
N PRO A 35 14.48 5.34 4.49
CA PRO A 35 15.25 4.12 4.78
C PRO A 35 15.42 3.81 6.28
N GLY A 36 15.40 4.85 7.13
CA GLY A 36 15.44 4.68 8.58
C GLY A 36 14.21 3.95 9.14
N ASN A 37 13.05 4.19 8.54
CA ASN A 37 11.79 3.60 8.98
C ASN A 37 11.72 2.11 8.63
N LEU A 38 12.29 1.69 7.50
CA LEU A 38 12.40 0.29 7.12
C LEU A 38 13.26 -0.51 8.11
N LYS A 39 14.37 0.07 8.59
CA LYS A 39 15.20 -0.57 9.62
C LYS A 39 14.44 -0.76 10.93
N MET A 40 13.62 0.21 11.31
CA MET A 40 12.81 0.17 12.52
C MET A 40 11.62 -0.80 12.41
N ALA A 41 11.06 -0.97 11.21
CA ALA A 41 9.96 -1.89 10.96
C ALA A 41 10.39 -3.36 10.88
N LYS A 42 11.68 -3.65 10.65
CA LYS A 42 12.17 -5.02 10.46
C LYS A 42 11.81 -5.98 11.61
N PRO A 43 12.01 -5.64 12.90
CA PRO A 43 11.64 -6.55 13.99
C PRO A 43 10.13 -6.83 14.05
N LEU A 44 9.29 -5.85 13.69
CA LEU A 44 7.84 -6.00 13.61
C LEU A 44 7.47 -6.96 12.48
N HIS A 45 8.09 -6.77 11.31
CA HIS A 45 7.94 -7.66 10.17
C HIS A 45 8.33 -9.09 10.52
N ASP A 46 9.53 -9.30 11.09
CA ASP A 46 10.04 -10.62 11.46
C ASP A 46 9.06 -11.32 12.42
N ALA A 47 8.57 -10.61 13.45
CA ALA A 47 7.61 -11.14 14.41
C ALA A 47 6.26 -11.48 13.77
N CYS A 48 5.74 -10.63 12.88
CA CYS A 48 4.44 -10.86 12.24
C CYS A 48 4.51 -11.95 11.18
N VAL A 49 5.61 -12.11 10.44
CA VAL A 49 5.83 -13.25 9.54
C VAL A 49 5.81 -14.56 10.34
N GLU A 50 6.52 -14.59 11.48
CA GLU A 50 6.54 -15.78 12.36
C GLU A 50 5.15 -16.10 12.90
N LYS A 51 4.39 -15.09 13.36
CA LYS A 51 3.07 -15.28 13.97
C LYS A 51 1.99 -15.71 13.00
N THR A 52 2.03 -15.25 11.75
CA THR A 52 0.93 -15.48 10.80
C THR A 52 1.25 -16.51 9.73
N GLY A 53 2.54 -16.81 9.50
CA GLY A 53 2.95 -17.72 8.43
C GLY A 53 2.71 -17.15 7.03
N VAL A 54 2.56 -15.82 6.90
CA VAL A 54 2.52 -15.17 5.59
C VAL A 54 3.86 -15.39 4.87
N ILE A 55 3.80 -15.58 3.55
CA ILE A 55 5.01 -15.73 2.74
C ILE A 55 5.49 -14.37 2.23
N GLU A 56 6.81 -14.19 2.15
CA GLU A 56 7.45 -12.96 1.64
C GLU A 56 6.94 -12.56 0.25
N ALA A 57 6.63 -13.55 -0.59
CA ALA A 57 6.10 -13.31 -1.93
C ALA A 57 4.74 -12.60 -1.89
N ALA A 58 3.85 -12.95 -0.95
CA ALA A 58 2.55 -12.32 -0.79
C ALA A 58 2.69 -10.87 -0.28
N ILE A 59 3.56 -10.65 0.71
CA ILE A 59 3.88 -9.29 1.20
C ILE A 59 4.43 -8.42 0.05
N LYS A 60 5.39 -8.95 -0.71
CA LYS A 60 6.02 -8.22 -1.81
C LYS A 60 5.03 -7.90 -2.93
N GLU A 61 4.20 -8.86 -3.33
CA GLU A 61 3.19 -8.67 -4.38
C GLU A 61 2.16 -7.62 -3.96
N PHE A 62 1.70 -7.64 -2.71
CA PHE A 62 0.76 -6.62 -2.22
C PHE A 62 1.43 -5.24 -2.15
N SER A 63 2.73 -5.18 -1.80
CA SER A 63 3.46 -3.93 -1.69
C SER A 63 3.76 -3.30 -3.05
N GLU A 64 4.17 -4.08 -4.04
CA GLU A 64 4.76 -3.58 -5.30
C GLU A 64 3.99 -3.97 -6.57
N GLY A 65 3.12 -4.97 -6.48
CA GLY A 65 2.39 -5.55 -7.60
C GLY A 65 0.89 -5.28 -7.49
N GLU A 66 0.09 -6.33 -7.69
CA GLU A 66 -1.36 -6.24 -7.65
C GLU A 66 -1.94 -6.63 -6.28
N ILE A 67 -3.05 -5.98 -5.92
CA ILE A 67 -3.83 -6.34 -4.73
C ILE A 67 -4.38 -7.76 -4.92
N HIS A 68 -4.20 -8.60 -3.91
CA HIS A 68 -4.70 -9.96 -3.88
C HIS A 68 -5.17 -10.32 -2.47
N GLU A 69 -5.99 -11.35 -2.40
CA GLU A 69 -6.54 -11.89 -1.15
C GLU A 69 -5.64 -13.01 -0.64
N ASP A 70 -5.10 -12.84 0.57
CA ASP A 70 -4.35 -13.87 1.30
C ASP A 70 -4.64 -13.70 2.80
N GLU A 71 -5.14 -14.74 3.46
CA GLU A 71 -5.58 -14.62 4.86
C GLU A 71 -4.44 -14.43 5.85
N ASN A 72 -3.28 -15.03 5.57
CA ASN A 72 -2.11 -14.83 6.41
C ASN A 72 -1.57 -13.40 6.25
N LEU A 73 -1.68 -12.84 5.04
CA LEU A 73 -1.32 -11.45 4.75
C LEU A 73 -2.22 -10.45 5.47
N LYS A 74 -3.54 -10.66 5.50
CA LYS A 74 -4.42 -9.76 6.26
C LYS A 74 -4.14 -9.82 7.76
N CYS A 75 -3.96 -11.01 8.31
CA CYS A 75 -3.55 -11.13 9.71
C CYS A 75 -2.15 -10.56 9.97
N TYR A 76 -1.25 -10.58 8.97
CA TYR A 76 0.05 -9.91 9.05
C TYR A 76 -0.12 -8.40 9.16
N MET A 77 -1.03 -7.79 8.39
CA MET A 77 -1.35 -6.37 8.51
C MET A 77 -1.94 -6.03 9.89
N ASN A 78 -2.88 -6.84 10.38
CA ASN A 78 -3.45 -6.65 11.73
C ASN A 78 -2.39 -6.80 12.83
N CYS A 79 -1.46 -7.74 12.69
CA CYS A 79 -0.36 -7.95 13.62
C CYS A 79 0.49 -6.68 13.80
N PHE A 80 0.76 -5.94 12.72
CA PHE A 80 1.52 -4.69 12.82
C PHE A 80 0.88 -3.68 13.77
N PHE A 81 -0.46 -3.53 13.73
CA PHE A 81 -1.17 -2.61 14.62
C PHE A 81 -1.08 -3.05 16.09
N HIS A 82 -1.08 -4.36 16.33
CA HIS A 82 -0.89 -4.91 17.67
C HIS A 82 0.54 -4.71 18.18
N GLU A 83 1.57 -4.98 17.36
CA GLU A 83 2.97 -4.84 17.78
C GLU A 83 3.35 -3.39 18.16
N ILE A 84 2.69 -2.40 17.57
CA ILE A 84 2.92 -0.98 17.91
C ILE A 84 1.87 -0.41 18.87
N GLU A 85 1.02 -1.27 19.45
CA GLU A 85 0.03 -0.94 20.48
C GLU A 85 -0.97 0.16 20.08
N VAL A 86 -1.35 0.20 18.80
CA VAL A 86 -2.30 1.20 18.26
C VAL A 86 -3.71 0.63 18.06
N VAL A 87 -4.04 -0.45 18.76
CA VAL A 87 -5.39 -1.01 18.81
C VAL A 87 -6.14 -0.55 20.07
N ASP A 88 -7.45 -0.71 20.06
CA ASP A 88 -8.31 -0.56 21.23
C ASP A 88 -8.47 -1.89 22.01
N ASP A 89 -9.34 -1.90 23.04
CA ASP A 89 -9.56 -3.06 23.91
C ASP A 89 -10.21 -4.26 23.19
N LYS A 90 -10.76 -4.04 21.99
CA LYS A 90 -11.34 -5.09 21.14
C LYS A 90 -10.36 -5.59 20.07
N GLY A 91 -9.20 -4.92 19.93
CA GLY A 91 -8.23 -5.18 18.88
C GLY A 91 -8.48 -4.38 17.60
N ASP A 92 -9.48 -3.49 17.58
CA ASP A 92 -9.76 -2.63 16.44
C ASP A 92 -8.72 -1.50 16.37
N VAL A 93 -8.35 -1.07 15.16
CA VAL A 93 -7.33 -0.03 14.97
C VAL A 93 -7.83 1.31 15.50
N HIS A 94 -7.10 1.87 16.47
CA HIS A 94 -7.36 3.19 17.00
C HIS A 94 -6.60 4.24 16.17
N LEU A 95 -7.28 4.83 15.19
CA LEU A 95 -6.66 5.70 14.17
C LEU A 95 -5.90 6.89 14.76
N GLU A 96 -6.38 7.50 15.84
CA GLU A 96 -5.69 8.59 16.52
C GLU A 96 -4.36 8.13 17.13
N LYS A 97 -4.33 6.94 17.76
CA LYS A 97 -3.08 6.34 18.25
C LYS A 97 -2.14 6.03 17.09
N LEU A 98 -2.67 5.43 16.01
CA LEU A 98 -1.89 5.11 14.81
C LEU A 98 -1.21 6.37 14.24
N PHE A 99 -1.97 7.44 14.02
CA PHE A 99 -1.43 8.69 13.50
C PHE A 99 -0.43 9.32 14.48
N ALA A 100 -0.65 9.19 15.80
CA ALA A 100 0.28 9.67 16.81
C ALA A 100 1.61 8.90 16.84
N THR A 101 1.59 7.59 16.56
CA THR A 101 2.76 6.70 16.57
C THR A 101 3.60 6.83 15.31
N VAL A 102 2.98 7.08 14.15
CA VAL A 102 3.71 7.13 12.86
C VAL A 102 4.65 8.35 12.80
N PRO A 103 5.92 8.17 12.36
CA PRO A 103 6.88 9.26 12.24
C PRO A 103 6.39 10.40 11.33
N LEU A 104 6.72 11.65 11.70
CA LEU A 104 6.26 12.85 10.99
C LEU A 104 6.42 12.81 9.46
N PRO A 105 7.54 12.34 8.87
CA PRO A 105 7.68 12.31 7.42
C PRO A 105 6.66 11.43 6.68
N MET A 106 6.00 10.51 7.39
CA MET A 106 4.97 9.63 6.82
C MET A 106 3.55 10.00 7.27
N ARG A 107 3.41 10.69 8.41
CA ARG A 107 2.13 10.93 9.07
C ARG A 107 1.14 11.66 8.18
N ASP A 108 1.57 12.73 7.52
CA ASP A 108 0.68 13.56 6.71
C ASP A 108 0.16 12.77 5.49
N ASN A 109 1.04 12.00 4.85
CA ASN A 109 0.66 11.11 3.75
C ASN A 109 -0.32 10.04 4.23
N LEU A 110 -0.09 9.44 5.40
CA LEU A 110 -0.99 8.45 5.97
C LEU A 110 -2.37 9.05 6.27
N ILE A 111 -2.42 10.25 6.87
CA ILE A 111 -3.68 10.94 7.15
C ILE A 111 -4.42 11.22 5.84
N GLU A 112 -3.72 11.73 4.82
CA GLU A 112 -4.32 12.00 3.51
C GLU A 112 -4.88 10.73 2.86
N MET A 113 -4.10 9.65 2.83
CA MET A 113 -4.51 8.34 2.29
C MET A 113 -5.71 7.76 3.04
N SER A 114 -5.84 8.04 4.34
CA SER A 114 -6.86 7.44 5.19
C SER A 114 -8.24 8.09 5.08
N LYS A 115 -8.41 9.26 4.44
CA LYS A 115 -9.67 10.04 4.46
C LYS A 115 -10.92 9.27 4.02
N GLY A 116 -10.78 8.26 3.16
CA GLY A 116 -11.87 7.39 2.72
C GLY A 116 -11.94 6.03 3.42
N CYS A 117 -11.04 5.75 4.35
CA CYS A 117 -10.79 4.42 4.92
C CYS A 117 -10.86 4.41 6.46
N VAL A 118 -11.45 5.43 7.08
CA VAL A 118 -11.50 5.57 8.55
C VAL A 118 -12.53 4.67 9.24
N HIS A 119 -13.28 3.88 8.48
CA HIS A 119 -14.23 2.89 8.99
C HIS A 119 -13.97 1.55 8.30
N PRO A 120 -13.00 0.75 8.81
CA PRO A 120 -12.79 -0.60 8.31
C PRO A 120 -14.06 -1.45 8.47
N GLU A 121 -14.32 -2.32 7.50
CA GLU A 121 -15.45 -3.25 7.52
C GLU A 121 -14.92 -4.68 7.43
N GLY A 122 -15.57 -5.58 8.16
CA GLY A 122 -15.47 -7.02 7.95
C GLY A 122 -15.76 -7.85 9.21
N ASP A 123 -15.60 -9.16 9.08
CA ASP A 123 -16.16 -10.14 10.04
C ASP A 123 -15.18 -10.49 11.17
N THR A 124 -13.90 -10.15 11.03
CA THR A 124 -12.87 -10.44 12.04
C THR A 124 -11.81 -9.33 12.07
N LEU A 125 -10.89 -9.35 13.04
CA LEU A 125 -9.77 -8.39 13.05
C LEU A 125 -8.82 -8.51 11.84
N CYS A 126 -8.90 -9.61 11.08
CA CYS A 126 -8.14 -9.79 9.85
C CYS A 126 -9.00 -9.66 8.58
N HIS A 127 -10.33 -9.48 8.67
CA HIS A 127 -11.22 -9.57 7.51
C HIS A 127 -12.20 -8.42 7.50
#